data_AF-A0A1A8MP06-F1
#
_entry.id   AF-A0A1A8MP06-F1
#
_cell.length_a   1.000
_cell.length_b   1.000
_cell.length_c   1.000
_cell.angle_alpha   90.00
_cell.angle_beta   90.00
_cell.angle_gamma   90.00
#
_symmetry.space_group_name_H-M   'P 1'
#
loop_
_entity.id
_entity.type
_entity.pdbx_description
1 polymer ?
#
loop_
_entity_poly.entity_id
_entity_poly.type
_entity_poly.pdbx_seq_one_letter_code
_entity_poly.pdbx_strand_id
1 'polypeptide(L)'
;PDEPPRGTLIRMARQDAVRCLRCLLYALNLLFWLMSVCVLGVVAWIRDTLNVVLTLTAHTRLEEAAIISYSPAVHPVIVSACCLLFIVALVGFCGALKCDLLLLSWYFVSLLLIFCVELAGAVWTYDEPSVQRADMISLKSRMPNYGLQHHQWLTHTWNSFQTEFKCCGVMYFTDWLEMTEMEWPPDSCCSTHYPGCARHAHHHDLSDLHQEGCGPKIYRFIRGTKHLQVLRFLGVSIGVAQILAMVLTLTLLWALHYGQKCTELNSPITVLLGEPTTNGGSAASGLVCTVQASVPEPKGQKVEMDRLNAAA
;
A
#
# COMPACT_ATOMS: atom_id res chain seq x y z
N PRO A 1 -9.92 47.35 -31.50
CA PRO A 1 -9.33 46.20 -30.77
C PRO A 1 -10.30 45.80 -29.66
N ASP A 2 -11.22 44.91 -29.99
CA ASP A 2 -12.22 44.44 -29.03
C ASP A 2 -11.53 43.54 -28.01
N GLU A 3 -11.22 44.11 -26.86
CA GLU A 3 -10.74 43.38 -25.71
C GLU A 3 -11.87 42.43 -25.27
N PRO A 4 -11.63 41.11 -25.22
CA PRO A 4 -12.67 40.17 -24.86
C PRO A 4 -13.19 40.51 -23.45
N PRO A 5 -14.50 40.50 -23.22
CA PRO A 5 -15.05 40.89 -21.92
C PRO A 5 -14.41 40.04 -20.83
N ARG A 6 -14.06 40.68 -19.69
CA ARG A 6 -13.30 40.08 -18.57
C ARG A 6 -13.79 38.68 -18.16
N GLY A 7 -15.09 38.40 -18.31
CA GLY A 7 -15.70 37.09 -18.05
C GLY A 7 -15.27 35.97 -19.01
N THR A 8 -14.99 36.26 -20.29
CA THR A 8 -14.57 35.27 -21.30
C THR A 8 -13.12 34.84 -21.06
N LEU A 9 -12.25 35.78 -20.70
CA LEU A 9 -10.84 35.51 -20.40
C LEU A 9 -10.69 34.63 -19.14
N ILE A 10 -11.53 34.86 -18.12
CA ILE A 10 -11.60 34.01 -16.92
C ILE A 10 -12.10 32.59 -17.26
N ARG A 11 -13.08 32.44 -18.17
CA ARG A 11 -13.60 31.13 -18.58
C ARG A 11 -12.57 30.32 -19.38
N MET A 12 -11.83 30.96 -20.29
CA MET A 12 -10.76 30.30 -21.05
C MET A 12 -9.61 29.85 -20.13
N ALA A 13 -9.12 30.74 -19.25
CA ALA A 13 -8.08 30.40 -18.29
C ALA A 13 -8.48 29.24 -17.36
N ARG A 14 -9.75 29.18 -16.94
CA ARG A 14 -10.28 28.06 -16.14
C ARG A 14 -10.30 26.74 -16.92
N GLN A 15 -10.67 26.76 -18.21
CA GLN A 15 -10.68 25.56 -19.05
C GLN A 15 -9.27 25.01 -19.27
N ASP A 16 -8.29 25.88 -19.50
CA ASP A 16 -6.90 25.48 -19.68
C ASP A 16 -6.28 24.97 -18.38
N ALA A 17 -6.61 25.58 -17.23
CA ALA A 17 -6.21 25.08 -15.92
C ALA A 17 -6.77 23.68 -15.62
N VAL A 18 -8.05 23.42 -15.93
CA VAL A 18 -8.66 22.09 -15.75
C VAL A 18 -8.05 21.05 -16.69
N ARG A 19 -7.69 21.43 -17.93
CA ARG A 19 -6.95 20.56 -18.85
C ARG A 19 -5.56 20.24 -18.30
N CYS A 20 -4.82 21.24 -17.82
CA CYS A 20 -3.49 21.06 -17.23
C CYS A 20 -3.54 20.15 -16.00
N LEU A 21 -4.48 20.42 -15.08
CA LEU A 21 -4.74 19.59 -13.90
C LEU A 21 -5.02 18.13 -14.27
N ARG A 22 -5.83 17.91 -15.31
CA ARG A 22 -6.14 16.57 -15.82
C ARG A 22 -4.91 15.87 -16.37
N CYS A 23 -4.13 16.56 -17.22
CA CYS A 23 -2.89 16.00 -17.77
C CYS A 23 -1.89 15.65 -16.67
N LEU A 24 -1.76 16.51 -15.65
CA LEU A 24 -0.89 16.26 -14.51
C LEU A 24 -1.37 15.05 -13.70
N LEU A 25 -2.64 15.00 -13.32
CA LEU A 25 -3.21 13.89 -12.55
C LEU A 25 -3.10 12.57 -13.33
N TYR A 26 -3.37 12.60 -14.63
CA TYR A 26 -3.20 11.44 -15.52
C TYR A 26 -1.75 10.95 -15.55
N ALA A 27 -0.79 11.85 -15.77
CA ALA A 27 0.63 11.51 -15.82
C ALA A 27 1.13 10.94 -14.49
N LEU A 28 0.75 11.54 -13.36
CA LEU A 28 1.10 11.05 -12.02
C LEU A 28 0.52 9.65 -11.76
N ASN A 29 -0.75 9.42 -12.06
CA ASN A 29 -1.37 8.10 -11.88
C ASN A 29 -0.75 7.04 -12.80
N LEU A 30 -0.40 7.40 -14.04
CA LEU A 30 0.30 6.49 -14.95
C LEU A 30 1.68 6.08 -14.43
N LEU A 31 2.45 7.05 -13.90
CA LEU A 31 3.75 6.76 -13.28
C LEU A 31 3.60 5.84 -12.07
N PHE A 32 2.65 6.13 -11.17
CA PHE A 32 2.40 5.26 -10.01
C PHE A 32 1.95 3.86 -10.41
N TRP A 33 1.12 3.74 -11.43
CA TRP A 33 0.68 2.44 -11.95
C TRP A 33 1.88 1.64 -12.50
N LEU A 34 2.75 2.24 -13.32
CA LEU A 34 3.96 1.59 -13.83
C LEU A 34 4.88 1.14 -12.69
N MET A 35 5.13 2.02 -11.72
CA MET A 35 5.93 1.69 -10.55
C MET A 35 5.32 0.53 -9.75
N SER A 36 4.00 0.52 -9.58
CA SER A 36 3.29 -0.57 -8.88
C SER A 36 3.40 -1.90 -9.62
N VAL A 37 3.36 -1.91 -10.96
CA VAL A 37 3.58 -3.12 -11.77
C VAL A 37 4.99 -3.65 -11.58
N CYS A 38 6.00 -2.78 -11.64
CA CYS A 38 7.39 -3.18 -11.43
C CYS A 38 7.59 -3.78 -10.03
N VAL A 39 7.07 -3.12 -8.99
CA VAL A 39 7.17 -3.61 -7.60
C VAL A 39 6.45 -4.95 -7.44
N LEU A 40 5.23 -5.09 -7.96
CA LEU A 40 4.49 -6.34 -7.90
C LEU A 40 5.24 -7.48 -8.61
N GLY A 41 5.87 -7.19 -9.76
CA GLY A 41 6.71 -8.13 -10.49
C GLY A 41 7.93 -8.59 -9.70
N VAL A 42 8.63 -7.67 -9.03
CA VAL A 42 9.76 -8.00 -8.15
C VAL A 42 9.31 -8.84 -6.95
N VAL A 43 8.20 -8.48 -6.31
CA VAL A 43 7.65 -9.23 -5.16
C VAL A 43 7.23 -10.64 -5.59
N ALA A 44 6.59 -10.80 -6.74
CA ALA A 44 6.24 -12.11 -7.29
C ALA A 44 7.49 -12.92 -7.66
N TRP A 45 8.49 -12.30 -8.29
CA TRP A 45 9.75 -12.96 -8.64
C TRP A 45 10.49 -13.50 -7.43
N ILE A 46 10.59 -12.69 -6.36
CA ILE A 46 11.21 -13.12 -5.10
C ILE A 46 10.46 -14.32 -4.52
N ARG A 47 9.11 -14.26 -4.49
CA ARG A 47 8.26 -15.35 -4.02
C ARG A 47 8.48 -16.64 -4.81
N ASP A 48 8.51 -16.55 -6.14
CA ASP A 48 8.68 -17.72 -7.00
C ASP A 48 10.08 -18.31 -6.90
N THR A 49 11.11 -17.46 -6.83
CA THR A 49 12.48 -17.92 -6.59
C THR A 49 12.58 -18.68 -5.26
N LEU A 50 11.99 -18.15 -4.19
CA LEU A 50 11.91 -18.83 -2.90
C LEU A 50 11.15 -20.17 -2.99
N ASN A 51 10.01 -20.21 -3.68
CA ASN A 51 9.22 -21.44 -3.86
C ASN A 51 9.94 -22.51 -4.69
N VAL A 52 10.69 -22.13 -5.73
CA VAL A 52 11.45 -23.06 -6.58
C VAL A 52 12.58 -23.70 -5.79
N VAL A 53 13.35 -22.91 -5.03
CA VAL A 53 14.37 -23.47 -4.12
C VAL A 53 13.70 -24.42 -3.13
N LEU A 54 12.47 -24.13 -2.67
CA LEU A 54 11.73 -24.95 -1.70
C LEU A 54 11.34 -26.29 -2.30
N THR A 55 10.85 -26.27 -3.54
CA THR A 55 10.42 -27.47 -4.26
C THR A 55 11.59 -28.37 -4.63
N LEU A 56 12.73 -27.81 -5.02
CA LEU A 56 13.95 -28.58 -5.33
C LEU A 56 14.55 -29.24 -4.09
N THR A 57 14.45 -28.59 -2.92
CA THR A 57 14.95 -29.13 -1.64
C THR A 57 14.01 -30.20 -1.07
N ALA A 58 12.72 -30.20 -1.46
CA ALA A 58 11.74 -31.19 -1.01
C ALA A 58 11.90 -32.59 -1.65
N HIS A 59 12.56 -32.71 -2.82
CA HIS A 59 12.76 -34.01 -3.49
C HIS A 59 13.93 -34.83 -2.93
N THR A 60 14.86 -34.22 -2.20
CA THR A 60 15.81 -34.94 -1.35
C THR A 60 15.10 -35.31 -0.05
N ARG A 61 15.07 -36.60 0.31
CA ARG A 61 14.40 -37.19 1.48
C ARG A 61 14.87 -36.61 2.83
N LEU A 62 14.54 -35.36 3.09
CA LEU A 62 14.47 -34.73 4.40
C LEU A 62 13.10 -34.06 4.45
N GLU A 63 12.16 -34.70 5.15
CA GLU A 63 10.87 -34.11 5.53
C GLU A 63 11.04 -32.82 6.39
N GLU A 64 12.28 -32.42 6.66
CA GLU A 64 12.65 -31.23 7.44
C GLU A 64 13.06 -30.01 6.59
N ALA A 65 13.24 -30.16 5.27
CA ALA A 65 13.71 -29.08 4.40
C ALA A 65 12.59 -28.39 3.59
N ALA A 66 11.33 -28.84 3.74
CA ALA A 66 10.17 -28.33 3.01
C ALA A 66 9.62 -26.98 3.51
N ILE A 67 10.36 -26.24 4.35
CA ILE A 67 9.95 -24.93 4.85
C ILE A 67 11.06 -23.93 4.58
N ILE A 68 11.31 -23.65 3.30
CA ILE A 68 12.11 -22.46 2.97
C ILE A 68 11.38 -21.26 3.54
N SER A 69 12.16 -20.59 4.38
CA SER A 69 11.76 -19.71 5.45
C SER A 69 11.07 -18.44 4.96
N TYR A 70 9.79 -18.28 5.32
CA TYR A 70 9.17 -16.98 5.59
C TYR A 70 7.89 -17.23 6.39
N SER A 71 7.54 -16.36 7.34
CA SER A 71 6.26 -16.51 8.07
C SER A 71 5.12 -16.72 7.06
N PRO A 72 4.32 -17.80 7.18
CA PRO A 72 3.24 -18.09 6.24
C PRO A 72 2.20 -16.95 6.15
N ALA A 73 2.22 -16.00 7.09
CA ALA A 73 1.37 -14.82 7.08
C ALA A 73 1.97 -13.62 6.36
N VAL A 74 3.28 -13.37 6.46
CA VAL A 74 3.85 -12.06 6.08
C VAL A 74 3.95 -11.92 4.55
N HIS A 75 4.29 -12.99 3.82
CA HIS A 75 4.46 -12.91 2.36
C HIS A 75 3.10 -12.68 1.66
N PRO A 76 2.03 -13.42 2.03
CA PRO A 76 0.68 -13.14 1.53
C PRO A 76 0.20 -11.72 1.83
N VAL A 77 0.52 -11.16 3.01
CA VAL A 77 0.15 -9.78 3.38
C VAL A 77 0.88 -8.75 2.50
N ILE A 78 2.18 -8.95 2.24
CA ILE A 78 2.94 -8.03 1.35
C ILE A 78 2.40 -8.10 -0.08
N VAL A 79 2.15 -9.31 -0.59
CA VAL A 79 1.58 -9.50 -1.93
C VAL A 79 0.19 -8.87 -2.03
N SER A 80 -0.68 -9.09 -1.05
CA SER A 80 -2.04 -8.52 -1.06
C SER A 80 -2.02 -7.00 -0.99
N ALA A 81 -1.15 -6.41 -0.18
CA ALA A 81 -0.95 -4.95 -0.13
C ALA A 81 -0.48 -4.41 -1.48
N CYS A 82 0.50 -5.05 -2.13
CA CYS A 82 0.97 -4.65 -3.46
C CYS A 82 -0.14 -4.74 -4.53
N CYS A 83 -0.95 -5.80 -4.49
CA CYS A 83 -2.11 -5.95 -5.37
C CYS A 83 -3.15 -4.85 -5.14
N LEU A 84 -3.42 -4.48 -3.88
CA LEU A 84 -4.34 -3.40 -3.54
C LEU A 84 -3.85 -2.06 -4.12
N LEU A 85 -2.56 -1.74 -3.95
CA LEU A 85 -1.97 -0.51 -4.50
C LEU A 85 -2.06 -0.48 -6.04
N PHE A 86 -1.83 -1.61 -6.70
CA PHE A 86 -2.00 -1.74 -8.14
C PHE A 86 -3.43 -1.47 -8.59
N ILE A 87 -4.43 -2.02 -7.90
CA ILE A 87 -5.85 -1.79 -8.20
C ILE A 87 -6.20 -0.31 -7.99
N VAL A 88 -5.79 0.30 -6.88
CA VAL A 88 -6.04 1.72 -6.59
C VAL A 88 -5.42 2.61 -7.68
N ALA A 89 -4.19 2.33 -8.10
CA ALA A 89 -3.54 3.05 -9.19
C ALA A 89 -4.29 2.89 -10.53
N LEU A 90 -4.80 1.70 -10.83
CA LEU A 90 -5.61 1.46 -12.03
C LEU A 90 -6.93 2.22 -12.01
N VAL A 91 -7.60 2.28 -10.84
CA VAL A 91 -8.84 3.05 -10.64
C VAL A 91 -8.55 4.54 -10.83
N GLY A 92 -7.47 5.06 -10.26
CA GLY A 92 -7.05 6.46 -10.44
C GLY A 92 -6.74 6.79 -11.90
N PHE A 93 -5.99 5.93 -12.58
CA PHE A 93 -5.69 6.04 -14.01
C PHE A 93 -6.96 6.03 -14.88
N CYS A 94 -7.83 5.03 -14.69
CA CYS A 94 -9.09 4.92 -15.43
C CYS A 94 -10.06 6.07 -15.13
N GLY A 95 -10.12 6.54 -13.88
CA GLY A 95 -10.96 7.65 -13.45
C GLY A 95 -10.55 8.96 -14.10
N ALA A 96 -9.24 9.24 -14.14
CA ALA A 96 -8.69 10.41 -14.82
C ALA A 96 -8.91 10.36 -16.35
N LEU A 97 -8.78 9.17 -16.96
CA LEU A 97 -9.01 8.97 -18.39
C LEU A 97 -10.47 9.14 -18.79
N LYS A 98 -11.37 8.42 -18.11
CA LYS A 98 -12.80 8.38 -18.45
C LYS A 98 -13.57 9.60 -17.94
N CYS A 99 -12.93 10.45 -17.13
CA CYS A 99 -13.58 11.57 -16.43
C CYS A 99 -14.83 11.10 -15.65
N ASP A 100 -14.76 9.89 -15.10
CA ASP A 100 -15.88 9.26 -14.42
C ASP A 100 -15.88 9.64 -12.93
N LEU A 101 -16.96 10.30 -12.49
CA LEU A 101 -17.09 10.80 -11.11
C LEU A 101 -17.06 9.66 -10.09
N LEU A 102 -17.61 8.50 -10.41
CA LEU A 102 -17.70 7.37 -9.50
C LEU A 102 -16.32 6.75 -9.28
N LEU A 103 -15.56 6.45 -10.35
CA LEU A 103 -14.19 5.95 -10.26
C LEU A 103 -13.27 6.94 -9.54
N LEU A 104 -13.40 8.23 -9.84
CA LEU A 104 -12.57 9.26 -9.22
C LEU A 104 -12.91 9.43 -7.72
N SER A 105 -14.18 9.24 -7.34
CA SER A 105 -14.61 9.19 -5.94
C SER A 105 -14.05 7.96 -5.21
N TRP A 106 -14.13 6.77 -5.82
CA TRP A 106 -13.52 5.55 -5.27
C TRP A 106 -12.01 5.68 -5.07
N TYR A 107 -11.32 6.29 -6.03
CA TYR A 107 -9.89 6.60 -5.92
C TYR A 107 -9.61 7.52 -4.74
N PHE A 108 -10.37 8.62 -4.59
CA PHE A 108 -10.22 9.55 -3.46
C PHE A 108 -10.45 8.86 -2.11
N VAL A 109 -11.53 8.08 -1.97
CA VAL A 109 -11.82 7.35 -0.72
C VAL A 109 -10.72 6.33 -0.41
N SER A 110 -10.20 5.63 -1.42
CA SER A 110 -9.09 4.69 -1.24
C SER A 110 -7.82 5.38 -0.76
N LEU A 111 -7.45 6.52 -1.36
CA LEU A 111 -6.31 7.32 -0.91
C LEU A 111 -6.51 7.82 0.53
N LEU A 112 -7.72 8.25 0.89
CA LEU A 112 -8.00 8.67 2.26
C LEU A 112 -7.82 7.54 3.27
N LEU A 113 -8.31 6.34 2.95
CA LEU A 113 -8.16 5.16 3.81
C LEU A 113 -6.68 4.77 3.99
N ILE A 114 -5.91 4.76 2.90
CA ILE A 114 -4.48 4.49 2.96
C ILE A 114 -3.79 5.53 3.85
N PHE A 115 -4.11 6.81 3.69
CA PHE A 115 -3.54 7.90 4.50
C PHE A 115 -3.87 7.75 5.98
N CYS A 116 -5.09 7.35 6.33
CA CYS A 116 -5.47 7.06 7.71
C CYS A 116 -4.65 5.90 8.31
N VAL A 117 -4.41 4.84 7.54
CA VAL A 117 -3.57 3.70 7.97
C VAL A 117 -2.12 4.13 8.16
N GLU A 118 -1.57 4.92 7.23
CA GLU A 118 -0.22 5.47 7.34
C GLU A 118 -0.07 6.37 8.57
N LEU A 119 -1.03 7.27 8.80
CA LEU A 119 -1.04 8.15 9.96
C LEU A 119 -1.18 7.37 11.27
N ALA A 120 -2.05 6.36 11.32
CA ALA A 120 -2.20 5.49 12.48
C ALA A 120 -0.89 4.73 12.77
N GLY A 121 -0.22 4.21 11.75
CA GLY A 121 1.09 3.55 11.89
C GLY A 121 2.18 4.51 12.36
N ALA A 122 2.20 5.74 11.83
CA ALA A 122 3.15 6.78 12.24
C ALA A 122 2.96 7.21 13.70
N VAL A 123 1.70 7.34 14.16
CA VAL A 123 1.39 7.67 15.56
C VAL A 123 1.71 6.48 16.48
N TRP A 124 1.37 5.26 16.06
CA TRP A 124 1.64 4.04 16.85
C TRP A 124 3.13 3.86 17.12
N THR A 125 3.98 4.10 16.12
CA THR A 125 5.44 3.97 16.25
C THR A 125 6.09 5.09 17.06
N TYR A 126 5.39 6.20 17.29
CA TYR A 126 5.86 7.32 18.12
C TYR A 126 5.75 7.02 19.63
N ASP A 127 4.84 6.11 20.04
CA ASP A 127 4.63 5.79 21.46
C ASP A 127 5.73 4.85 21.98
N GLU A 128 6.84 5.46 22.37
CA GLU A 128 8.17 4.87 22.31
C GLU A 128 8.48 3.73 23.32
N PRO A 129 7.96 3.71 24.57
CA PRO A 129 8.32 2.66 25.52
C PRO A 129 7.29 1.51 25.66
N SER A 130 6.01 1.74 25.36
CA SER A 130 4.94 0.74 25.53
C SER A 130 4.91 -0.24 24.36
N VAL A 131 5.04 0.26 23.13
CA VAL A 131 5.07 -0.57 21.91
C VAL A 131 6.30 -1.46 21.89
N GLN A 132 7.48 -0.92 22.24
CA GLN A 132 8.70 -1.72 22.37
C GLN A 132 8.54 -2.87 23.36
N ARG A 133 7.90 -2.63 24.51
CA ARG A 133 7.63 -3.70 25.48
C ARG A 133 6.67 -4.74 24.94
N ALA A 134 5.59 -4.33 24.29
CA ALA A 134 4.61 -5.26 23.71
C ALA A 134 5.26 -6.16 22.64
N ASP A 135 6.09 -5.59 21.77
CA ASP A 135 6.84 -6.32 20.76
C ASP A 135 7.86 -7.28 21.38
N MET A 136 8.60 -6.84 22.41
CA MET A 136 9.53 -7.69 23.15
C MET A 136 8.82 -8.87 23.82
N ILE A 137 7.65 -8.65 24.43
CA ILE A 137 6.84 -9.71 25.03
C ILE A 137 6.36 -10.68 23.94
N SER A 138 5.86 -10.17 22.81
CA SER A 138 5.44 -11.01 21.69
C SER A 138 6.59 -11.79 21.05
N LEU A 139 7.82 -11.28 21.09
CA LEU A 139 9.01 -12.00 20.63
C LEU A 139 9.38 -13.11 21.61
N LYS A 140 9.38 -12.82 22.92
CA LYS A 140 9.63 -13.82 23.98
C LYS A 140 8.63 -14.97 23.91
N SER A 141 7.35 -14.67 23.71
CA SER A 141 6.29 -15.70 23.61
C SER A 141 6.46 -16.64 22.42
N ARG A 142 7.31 -16.30 21.44
CA ARG A 142 7.61 -17.13 20.27
C ARG A 142 8.90 -17.95 20.45
N MET A 143 9.74 -17.65 21.44
CA MET A 143 10.97 -18.41 21.71
C MET A 143 10.75 -19.91 21.97
N PRO A 144 9.67 -20.37 22.64
CA PRO A 144 9.42 -21.81 22.80
C PRO A 144 9.31 -22.60 21.49
N ASN A 145 9.01 -21.93 20.38
CA ASN A 145 8.90 -22.58 19.07
C ASN A 145 10.28 -22.80 18.40
N TYR A 146 11.37 -22.34 19.01
CA TYR A 146 12.72 -22.55 18.53
C TYR A 146 13.08 -24.05 18.56
N GLY A 147 13.69 -24.56 17.49
CA GLY A 147 14.07 -25.97 17.36
C GLY A 147 12.92 -26.93 16.99
N LEU A 148 11.67 -26.47 16.94
CA LEU A 148 10.54 -27.30 16.51
C LEU A 148 10.56 -27.52 14.99
N GLN A 149 10.30 -28.76 14.55
CA GLN A 149 10.25 -29.13 13.14
C GLN A 149 9.29 -28.28 12.31
N HIS A 150 8.12 -27.98 12.87
CA HIS A 150 7.12 -27.14 12.20
C HIS A 150 7.52 -25.65 12.11
N HIS A 151 8.52 -25.21 12.89
CA HIS A 151 8.96 -23.82 13.00
C HIS A 151 10.46 -23.64 12.67
N GLN A 152 11.02 -24.49 11.81
CA GLN A 152 12.41 -24.41 11.32
C GLN A 152 12.79 -22.99 10.82
N TRP A 153 11.86 -22.31 10.15
CA TRP A 153 12.04 -20.92 9.68
C TRP A 153 12.37 -19.95 10.83
N LEU A 154 11.75 -20.15 11.99
CA LEU A 154 11.93 -19.31 13.17
C LEU A 154 13.30 -19.55 13.80
N THR A 155 13.73 -20.82 13.86
CA THR A 155 15.08 -21.22 14.31
C THR A 155 16.16 -20.57 13.47
N HIS A 156 16.05 -20.67 12.14
CA HIS A 156 17.00 -20.04 11.21
C HIS A 156 17.01 -18.52 11.36
N THR A 157 15.82 -17.91 11.47
CA THR A 157 15.68 -16.46 11.68
C THR A 157 16.39 -16.04 12.95
N TRP A 158 16.15 -16.72 14.08
CA TRP A 158 16.86 -16.45 15.34
C TRP A 158 18.37 -16.56 15.19
N ASN A 159 18.86 -17.64 14.58
CA ASN A 159 20.29 -17.85 14.38
C ASN A 159 20.93 -16.75 13.54
N SER A 160 20.28 -16.36 12.43
CA SER A 160 20.75 -15.29 11.56
C SER A 160 20.73 -13.93 12.26
N PHE A 161 19.68 -13.60 13.03
CA PHE A 161 19.64 -12.35 13.78
C PHE A 161 20.74 -12.29 14.84
N GLN A 162 20.95 -13.37 15.60
CA GLN A 162 21.95 -13.41 16.66
C GLN A 162 23.37 -13.28 16.15
N THR A 163 23.67 -13.96 15.05
CA THR A 163 24.98 -13.90 14.38
C THR A 163 25.23 -12.56 13.69
N GLU A 164 24.28 -12.06 12.90
CA GLU A 164 24.43 -10.83 12.11
C GLU A 164 24.46 -9.58 13.01
N PHE A 165 23.54 -9.50 13.98
CA PHE A 165 23.47 -8.36 14.89
C PHE A 165 24.34 -8.54 16.13
N LYS A 166 25.04 -9.67 16.31
CA LYS A 166 25.89 -9.96 17.46
C LYS A 166 25.15 -9.73 18.78
N CYS A 167 24.05 -10.45 18.97
CA CYS A 167 23.15 -10.35 20.11
C CYS A 167 22.67 -11.73 20.57
N CYS A 168 22.11 -11.84 21.78
CA CYS A 168 21.54 -13.10 22.26
C CYS A 168 20.25 -12.89 23.06
N GLY A 169 19.22 -13.69 22.74
CA GLY A 169 17.89 -13.57 23.35
C GLY A 169 17.16 -12.27 22.96
N VAL A 170 16.03 -11.98 23.59
CA VAL A 170 15.25 -10.77 23.30
C VAL A 170 15.85 -9.57 24.02
N MET A 171 16.03 -9.67 25.33
CA MET A 171 16.63 -8.69 26.22
C MET A 171 18.00 -9.14 26.69
N TYR A 172 18.16 -10.42 27.01
CA TYR A 172 19.41 -11.05 27.46
C TYR A 172 19.46 -12.52 27.06
N PHE A 173 20.64 -13.13 27.11
CA PHE A 173 20.81 -14.56 26.82
C PHE A 173 19.99 -15.47 27.76
N THR A 174 19.73 -15.03 29.00
CA THR A 174 18.93 -15.77 29.99
C THR A 174 17.49 -15.99 29.54
N ASP A 175 16.98 -15.17 28.61
CA ASP A 175 15.65 -15.36 28.04
C ASP A 175 15.47 -16.75 27.42
N TRP A 176 16.55 -17.36 26.92
CA TRP A 176 16.51 -18.72 26.41
C TRP A 176 16.21 -19.73 27.51
N LEU A 177 16.80 -19.55 28.69
CA LEU A 177 16.58 -20.44 29.84
C LEU A 177 15.22 -20.19 30.50
N GLU A 178 14.74 -18.94 30.48
CA GLU A 178 13.46 -18.56 31.10
C GLU A 178 12.25 -18.92 30.21
N MET A 179 12.37 -18.75 28.89
CA MET A 179 11.26 -18.89 27.95
C MET A 179 11.24 -20.25 27.25
N THR A 180 12.29 -21.06 27.38
CA THR A 180 12.38 -22.38 26.73
C THR A 180 12.90 -23.43 27.71
N GLU A 181 12.81 -24.71 27.35
CA GLU A 181 13.35 -25.82 28.16
C GLU A 181 14.87 -26.05 27.93
N MET A 182 15.57 -25.08 27.33
CA MET A 182 17.01 -25.21 27.05
C MET A 182 17.87 -24.88 28.28
N GLU A 183 18.89 -25.71 28.53
CA GLU A 183 19.85 -25.52 29.63
C GLU A 183 20.91 -24.44 29.32
N TRP A 184 21.18 -24.19 28.03
CA TRP A 184 22.05 -23.12 27.54
C TRP A 184 21.48 -22.55 26.24
N PRO A 185 21.81 -21.30 25.86
CA PRO A 185 21.29 -20.69 24.64
C PRO A 185 21.89 -21.33 23.36
N PRO A 186 21.35 -21.03 22.17
CA PRO A 186 21.90 -21.51 20.90
C PRO A 186 23.36 -21.10 20.64
N ASP A 187 24.11 -21.93 19.92
CA ASP A 187 25.50 -21.64 19.51
C ASP A 187 25.63 -20.36 18.65
N SER A 188 24.55 -19.92 18.00
CA SER A 188 24.47 -18.64 17.27
C SER A 188 24.59 -17.41 18.16
N CYS A 189 24.45 -17.55 19.49
CA CYS A 189 24.73 -16.50 20.46
C CYS A 189 26.22 -16.32 20.77
N CYS A 190 27.09 -17.21 20.29
CA CYS A 190 28.52 -17.12 20.55
C CYS A 190 29.23 -16.08 19.70
N SER A 191 30.22 -15.41 20.31
CA SER A 191 31.09 -14.47 19.61
C SER A 191 31.96 -15.15 18.54
N THR A 192 32.39 -16.38 18.81
CA THR A 192 33.11 -17.23 17.85
C THR A 192 32.29 -18.48 17.60
N HIS A 193 31.90 -18.72 16.36
CA HIS A 193 31.00 -19.82 16.02
C HIS A 193 31.77 -21.14 15.88
N TYR A 194 31.54 -22.07 16.80
CA TYR A 194 31.95 -23.46 16.71
C TYR A 194 30.92 -24.36 17.42
N PRO A 195 30.79 -25.64 17.02
CA PRO A 195 29.81 -26.55 17.62
C PRO A 195 30.02 -26.71 19.13
N GLY A 196 28.96 -26.48 19.92
CA GLY A 196 28.97 -26.60 21.38
C GLY A 196 29.59 -25.42 22.11
N CYS A 197 29.83 -24.30 21.44
CA CYS A 197 30.34 -23.09 22.06
C CYS A 197 29.46 -22.59 23.21
N ALA A 198 28.14 -22.55 23.04
CA ALA A 198 27.26 -21.99 24.06
C ALA A 198 27.28 -22.84 25.34
N ARG A 199 27.40 -24.17 25.20
CA ARG A 199 27.57 -25.09 26.32
C ARG A 199 28.89 -24.86 27.04
N HIS A 200 29.98 -24.70 26.30
CA HIS A 200 31.30 -24.41 26.88
C HIS A 200 31.27 -23.10 27.66
N ALA A 201 30.75 -22.04 27.04
CA ALA A 201 30.65 -20.71 27.62
C ALA A 201 29.76 -20.68 28.89
N HIS A 202 28.67 -21.45 28.91
CA HIS A 202 27.81 -21.56 30.09
C HIS A 202 28.53 -22.13 31.33
N HIS A 203 29.46 -23.06 31.15
CA HIS A 203 30.20 -23.69 32.27
C HIS A 203 31.51 -23.02 32.64
N HIS A 204 32.15 -22.31 31.69
CA HIS A 204 33.48 -21.73 31.89
C HIS A 204 33.45 -20.21 31.96
N ASP A 205 33.06 -19.55 30.86
CA ASP A 205 33.06 -18.10 30.75
C ASP A 205 31.88 -17.62 29.90
N LEU A 206 30.94 -16.93 30.55
CA LEU A 206 29.76 -16.38 29.88
C LEU A 206 30.13 -15.20 28.95
N SER A 207 31.33 -14.64 29.07
CA SER A 207 31.82 -13.54 28.22
C SER A 207 31.92 -13.92 26.74
N ASP A 208 32.00 -15.22 26.43
CA ASP A 208 32.01 -15.72 25.06
C ASP A 208 30.64 -15.58 24.36
N LEU A 209 29.55 -15.39 25.11
CA LEU A 209 28.23 -15.09 24.57
C LEU A 209 28.02 -13.59 24.34
N HIS A 210 27.21 -13.29 23.33
CA HIS A 210 26.70 -11.93 23.13
C HIS A 210 25.84 -11.48 24.31
N GLN A 211 26.34 -10.49 25.05
CA GLN A 211 25.71 -9.96 26.27
C GLN A 211 24.50 -9.05 26.00
N GLU A 212 24.42 -8.45 24.81
CA GLU A 212 23.30 -7.59 24.43
C GLU A 212 22.12 -8.39 23.85
N GLY A 213 20.90 -8.09 24.31
CA GLY A 213 19.68 -8.61 23.70
C GLY A 213 19.43 -8.11 22.27
N CYS A 214 18.83 -8.96 21.44
CA CYS A 214 18.53 -8.61 20.06
C CYS A 214 17.45 -7.54 19.93
N GLY A 215 16.47 -7.49 20.83
CA GLY A 215 15.39 -6.50 20.81
C GLY A 215 15.93 -5.06 20.90
N PRO A 216 16.60 -4.67 21.99
CA PRO A 216 17.19 -3.33 22.12
C PRO A 216 18.15 -2.99 20.98
N LYS A 217 18.93 -3.97 20.50
CA LYS A 217 19.91 -3.77 19.42
C LYS A 217 19.24 -3.50 18.09
N ILE A 218 18.17 -4.22 17.75
CA ILE A 218 17.34 -3.96 16.57
C ILE A 218 16.71 -2.57 16.66
N TYR A 219 16.14 -2.17 17.81
CA TYR A 219 15.57 -0.82 17.95
C TYR A 219 16.62 0.29 17.84
N ARG A 220 17.82 0.10 18.41
CA ARG A 220 18.94 1.03 18.24
C ARG A 220 19.41 1.08 16.78
N PHE A 221 19.47 -0.04 16.10
CA PHE A 221 19.81 -0.11 14.68
C PHE A 221 18.78 0.64 13.84
N ILE A 222 17.49 0.43 14.11
CA ILE A 222 16.37 1.09 13.44
C ILE A 222 16.42 2.61 13.61
N ARG A 223 16.71 3.10 14.81
CA ARG A 223 16.79 4.53 15.10
C ARG A 223 18.12 5.18 14.72
N GLY A 224 19.22 4.43 14.74
CA GLY A 224 20.58 4.97 14.66
C GLY A 224 21.23 4.88 13.29
N THR A 225 20.75 4.03 12.36
CA THR A 225 21.41 3.89 11.05
C THR A 225 20.96 4.96 10.05
N LYS A 226 21.96 5.57 9.39
CA LYS A 226 21.75 6.55 8.31
C LYS A 226 20.87 6.02 7.18
N HIS A 227 20.95 4.73 6.86
CA HIS A 227 20.12 4.11 5.83
C HIS A 227 18.63 4.07 6.20
N LEU A 228 18.29 3.85 7.47
CA LEU A 228 16.88 3.85 7.91
C LEU A 228 16.33 5.27 8.09
N GLN A 229 17.21 6.27 8.25
CA GLN A 229 16.82 7.67 8.13
C GLN A 229 16.29 8.00 6.72
N VAL A 230 16.87 7.41 5.67
CA VAL A 230 16.36 7.58 4.28
C VAL A 230 14.95 7.03 4.16
N LEU A 231 14.66 5.87 4.77
CA LEU A 231 13.31 5.29 4.76
C LEU A 231 12.29 6.23 5.42
N ARG A 232 12.66 6.90 6.52
CA ARG A 232 11.79 7.90 7.16
C ARG A 232 11.49 9.08 6.24
N PHE A 233 12.51 9.63 5.56
CA PHE A 233 12.30 10.72 4.60
C PHE A 233 11.47 10.26 3.39
N LEU A 234 11.65 9.03 2.93
CA LEU A 234 10.85 8.44 1.87
C LEU A 234 9.38 8.34 2.29
N GLY A 235 9.10 7.85 3.51
CA GLY A 235 7.74 7.77 4.04
C GLY A 235 7.04 9.14 4.11
N VAL A 236 7.73 10.17 4.62
CA VAL A 236 7.20 11.54 4.62
C VAL A 236 6.93 12.03 3.19
N SER A 237 7.84 11.75 2.25
CA SER A 237 7.69 12.15 0.84
C SER A 237 6.48 11.48 0.18
N ILE A 238 6.24 10.20 0.49
CA ILE A 238 5.06 9.45 0.02
C ILE A 238 3.78 10.09 0.56
N GLY A 239 3.71 10.38 1.86
CA GLY A 239 2.55 11.03 2.47
C GLY A 239 2.24 12.40 1.85
N VAL A 240 3.27 13.21 1.57
CA VAL A 240 3.08 14.50 0.86
C VAL A 240 2.56 14.30 -0.56
N ALA A 241 3.11 13.33 -1.31
CA ALA A 241 2.65 13.02 -2.66
C ALA A 241 1.19 12.54 -2.67
N GLN A 242 0.80 11.76 -1.67
CA GLN A 242 -0.58 11.30 -1.49
C GLN A 242 -1.55 12.44 -1.18
N ILE A 243 -1.17 13.37 -0.29
CA ILE A 243 -1.96 14.57 -0.02
C ILE A 243 -2.14 15.41 -1.30
N LEU A 244 -1.06 15.61 -2.06
CA LEU A 244 -1.13 16.30 -3.34
C LEU A 244 -2.10 15.58 -4.29
N ALA A 245 -2.02 14.26 -4.42
CA ALA A 245 -2.93 13.47 -5.25
C ALA A 245 -4.40 13.62 -4.80
N MET A 246 -4.67 13.62 -3.48
CA MET A 246 -6.01 13.86 -2.94
C MET A 246 -6.53 15.26 -3.30
N VAL A 247 -5.72 16.30 -3.18
CA VAL A 247 -6.09 17.68 -3.54
C VAL A 247 -6.38 17.79 -5.04
N LEU A 248 -5.52 17.23 -5.90
CA LEU A 248 -5.72 17.23 -7.35
C LEU A 248 -6.99 16.45 -7.76
N THR A 249 -7.27 15.34 -7.06
CA THR A 249 -8.47 14.52 -7.28
C THR A 249 -9.73 15.26 -6.87
N LEU A 250 -9.74 15.88 -5.69
CA LEU A 250 -10.88 16.64 -5.18
C LEU A 250 -11.19 17.87 -6.04
N THR A 251 -10.15 18.59 -6.47
CA THR A 251 -10.31 19.74 -7.38
C THR A 251 -10.86 19.32 -8.73
N LEU A 252 -10.43 18.17 -9.28
CA LEU A 252 -10.99 17.62 -10.51
C LEU A 252 -12.44 17.14 -10.33
N LEU A 253 -12.75 16.43 -9.24
CA LEU A 253 -14.12 16.03 -8.89
C LEU A 253 -15.05 17.25 -8.82
N TRP A 254 -14.61 18.30 -8.13
CA TRP A 254 -15.37 19.54 -8.00
C TRP A 254 -15.58 20.21 -9.37
N ALA A 255 -14.53 20.31 -10.19
CA ALA A 255 -14.64 20.88 -11.53
C ALA A 255 -15.61 20.10 -12.44
N LEU A 256 -15.61 18.76 -12.36
CA LEU A 256 -16.50 17.90 -13.14
C LEU A 256 -17.95 17.99 -12.65
N HIS A 257 -18.17 17.97 -11.34
CA HIS A 257 -19.51 18.05 -10.73
C HIS A 257 -20.21 19.39 -11.03
N TYR A 258 -19.48 20.51 -10.87
CA TYR A 258 -20.03 21.83 -11.22
C TYR A 258 -20.19 22.01 -12.73
N GLY A 259 -19.34 21.36 -13.54
CA GLY A 259 -19.50 21.28 -14.98
C GLY A 259 -20.84 20.63 -15.38
N GLN A 260 -21.16 19.46 -14.80
CA GLN A 260 -22.45 18.80 -15.02
C GLN A 260 -23.63 19.65 -14.56
N LYS A 261 -23.56 20.26 -13.37
CA LYS A 261 -24.61 21.16 -12.88
C LYS A 261 -24.82 22.38 -13.79
N CYS A 262 -23.77 22.91 -14.43
CA CYS A 262 -23.92 24.00 -15.40
C CYS A 262 -24.60 23.55 -16.69
N THR A 263 -24.33 22.33 -17.16
CA THR A 263 -25.04 21.77 -18.32
C THR A 263 -26.52 21.55 -18.02
N GLU A 264 -26.83 20.98 -16.85
CA GLU A 264 -28.21 20.77 -16.38
C GLU A 264 -28.96 22.09 -16.16
N LEU A 265 -28.33 23.13 -15.62
CA LEU A 265 -28.96 24.45 -15.42
C LEU A 265 -29.19 25.21 -16.73
N ASN A 266 -28.44 24.90 -17.79
CA ASN A 266 -28.64 25.47 -19.13
C ASN A 266 -29.69 24.70 -19.95
N SER A 267 -30.00 23.45 -19.62
CA SER A 267 -31.00 22.62 -20.31
C SER A 267 -32.48 23.05 -20.14
N PRO A 268 -32.95 23.68 -19.05
CA PRO A 268 -34.34 24.13 -18.96
C PRO A 268 -34.63 25.46 -19.68
N ILE A 269 -33.62 26.18 -20.17
CA ILE A 269 -33.82 27.50 -20.80
C ILE A 269 -34.06 27.41 -22.32
N THR A 270 -33.64 26.33 -22.98
CA THR A 270 -33.75 26.19 -24.45
C THR A 270 -35.15 25.78 -24.94
N VAL A 271 -36.11 25.49 -24.06
CA VAL A 271 -37.46 25.04 -24.44
C VAL A 271 -38.52 26.15 -24.36
N LEU A 272 -38.23 27.32 -23.76
CA LEU A 272 -39.23 28.36 -23.50
C LEU A 272 -39.08 29.68 -24.26
N LEU A 273 -38.21 29.77 -25.27
CA LEU A 273 -38.26 30.88 -26.24
C LEU A 273 -38.40 30.31 -27.64
N GLY A 274 -39.66 30.25 -28.09
CA GLY A 274 -40.02 29.97 -29.47
C GLY A 274 -39.76 31.17 -30.40
N GLU A 275 -39.53 30.78 -31.66
CA GLU A 275 -39.60 31.54 -32.93
C GLU A 275 -38.36 32.35 -33.40
N PRO A 276 -38.22 32.59 -34.74
CA PRO A 276 -38.25 31.63 -35.85
C PRO A 276 -37.06 31.80 -36.84
N THR A 277 -36.99 30.90 -37.82
CA THR A 277 -36.06 30.77 -38.97
C THR A 277 -35.35 32.02 -39.53
N THR A 278 -34.05 31.89 -39.89
CA THR A 278 -33.52 32.15 -41.26
C THR A 278 -32.00 31.83 -41.41
N ASN A 279 -31.60 31.52 -42.64
CA ASN A 279 -30.34 30.94 -43.13
C ASN A 279 -29.02 31.67 -42.81
N GLY A 280 -27.93 30.90 -42.77
CA GLY A 280 -26.65 31.28 -43.41
C GLY A 280 -25.37 31.14 -42.57
N GLY A 281 -24.49 30.22 -42.98
CA GLY A 281 -23.04 30.50 -43.05
C GLY A 281 -22.11 30.10 -41.89
N SER A 282 -21.33 29.05 -42.15
CA SER A 282 -19.90 28.89 -41.82
C SER A 282 -19.45 28.50 -40.40
N ALA A 283 -19.06 27.22 -40.33
CA ALA A 283 -18.01 26.58 -39.53
C ALA A 283 -17.11 27.44 -38.60
N ALA A 284 -17.01 26.98 -37.35
CA ALA A 284 -15.76 27.02 -36.59
C ALA A 284 -15.65 25.75 -35.73
N SER A 285 -14.77 24.86 -36.16
CA SER A 285 -14.39 23.62 -35.51
C SER A 285 -13.84 23.85 -34.10
N GLY A 286 -14.44 23.20 -33.11
CA GLY A 286 -13.86 22.99 -31.79
C GLY A 286 -14.09 21.53 -31.41
N LEU A 287 -13.03 20.73 -31.44
CA LEU A 287 -13.05 19.30 -31.15
C LEU A 287 -13.48 19.08 -29.68
N VAL A 288 -14.78 18.96 -29.44
CA VAL A 288 -15.33 18.47 -28.19
C VAL A 288 -15.17 16.96 -28.22
N CYS A 289 -14.36 16.41 -27.30
CA CYS A 289 -14.35 14.97 -27.02
C CYS A 289 -15.74 14.56 -26.52
N THR A 290 -16.62 14.16 -27.44
CA THR A 290 -17.82 13.40 -27.14
C THR A 290 -17.40 11.96 -26.89
N VAL A 291 -17.15 11.61 -25.62
CA VAL A 291 -17.28 10.22 -25.19
C VAL A 291 -18.77 9.99 -25.02
N GLN A 292 -19.35 9.25 -25.98
CA GLN A 292 -20.70 8.72 -25.90
C GLN A 292 -20.78 7.81 -24.65
N ALA A 293 -21.40 8.31 -23.58
CA ALA A 293 -21.86 7.47 -22.49
C ALA A 293 -23.12 6.74 -22.98
N SER A 294 -22.96 5.55 -23.54
CA SER A 294 -24.07 4.60 -23.68
C SER A 294 -24.41 4.08 -22.28
N VAL A 295 -25.39 4.69 -21.62
CA VAL A 295 -26.06 4.13 -20.45
C VAL A 295 -27.10 3.10 -20.95
N PRO A 296 -27.08 1.83 -20.51
CA PRO A 296 -28.17 0.91 -20.80
C PRO A 296 -29.39 1.28 -19.93
N GLU A 297 -30.57 1.39 -20.55
CA GLU A 297 -31.84 1.48 -19.83
C GLU A 297 -32.04 0.28 -18.88
N PRO A 298 -32.51 0.48 -17.63
CA PRO A 298 -33.09 -0.60 -16.86
C PRO A 298 -34.53 -0.87 -17.35
N LYS A 299 -34.67 -1.75 -18.35
CA LYS A 299 -35.95 -2.39 -18.65
C LYS A 299 -36.23 -3.45 -17.59
N GLY A 300 -37.12 -3.16 -16.65
CA GLY A 300 -37.67 -4.20 -15.78
C GLY A 300 -38.07 -3.78 -14.38
N GLN A 301 -38.88 -2.72 -14.22
CA GLN A 301 -39.58 -2.52 -12.94
C GLN A 301 -40.89 -1.72 -13.06
N LYS A 302 -41.49 -1.67 -14.26
CA LYS A 302 -42.77 -0.99 -14.52
C LYS A 302 -43.89 -1.92 -15.02
N VAL A 303 -43.66 -3.25 -15.01
CA VAL A 303 -44.65 -4.25 -15.47
C VAL A 303 -45.30 -4.99 -14.29
N GLU A 304 -44.76 -4.89 -13.08
CA GLU A 304 -45.25 -5.65 -11.91
C GLU A 304 -46.28 -4.89 -11.08
N MET A 305 -46.29 -3.55 -11.13
CA MET A 305 -47.28 -2.73 -10.40
C MET A 305 -48.64 -2.64 -11.13
N ASP A 306 -48.66 -2.74 -12.47
CA ASP A 306 -49.89 -2.70 -13.27
C ASP A 306 -50.63 -4.04 -13.32
N ARG A 307 -49.98 -5.15 -12.92
CA ARG A 307 -50.62 -6.48 -12.84
C ARG A 307 -51.29 -6.78 -11.50
N LEU A 308 -50.91 -6.08 -10.42
CA LEU A 308 -51.54 -6.23 -9.10
C LEU A 308 -52.80 -5.36 -8.93
N ASN A 309 -52.96 -4.30 -9.71
CA ASN A 309 -54.17 -3.46 -9.71
C ASN A 309 -55.28 -3.95 -10.66
N ALA A 310 -55.01 -4.99 -11.46
CA ALA A 310 -55.97 -5.61 -12.37
C ALA A 310 -56.50 -6.98 -11.87
N ALA A 311 -56.16 -7.38 -10.64
CA ALA A 311 -56.59 -8.62 -10.01
C ALA A 311 -57.34 -8.38 -8.67
N ALA A 312 -58.03 -7.24 -8.58
CA ALA A 312 -59.28 -7.15 -7.82
C ALA A 312 -60.42 -7.72 -8.66
#